data_AF-A0A1Y5MUS6-F1
#
_entry.id   AF-A0A1Y5MUS6-F1
#
_cell.length_a   1.000
_cell.length_b   1.000
_cell.length_c   1.000
_cell.angle_alpha   90.00
_cell.angle_beta   90.00
_cell.angle_gamma   90.00
#
_symmetry.space_group_name_H-M   'P 1'
#
loop_
_entity.id
_entity.type
_entity.pdbx_description
1 polymer ?
#
loop_
_entity_poly.entity_id
_entity_poly.type
_entity_poly.pdbx_seq_one_letter_code
_entity_poly.pdbx_strand_id
1 'polypeptide(L)'
;MKHIKKIATYAAVGGFGAIVMAGLAGCGSNNGGDENALNEVAQKNGAFVIIEESAPGVYKILEEYPSTETRVVLKDINGTERVLSKDEIDKLLAQANANIDNGTSNLTKTSDAQLSSGGLSLGETILASAAGAILGSWIGSKLFGNQNFQATRQNSYKNPSAYTRSVDSFNKQKAANSAARSSGGKSGFFGGGSKSSSSSSSFGG
;
A
#
# COMPACT_ATOMS: atom_id res chain seq x y z
N MET A 1 16.92 32.02 61.97
CA MET A 1 16.82 30.56 61.75
C MET A 1 16.73 30.35 60.24
N LYS A 2 17.81 30.12 59.49
CA LYS A 2 18.64 28.91 59.30
C LYS A 2 17.90 27.74 58.62
N HIS A 3 18.33 27.48 57.36
CA HIS A 3 18.13 26.32 56.47
C HIS A 3 16.71 26.21 55.85
N ILE A 4 16.53 26.12 54.53
CA ILE A 4 17.02 25.05 53.64
C ILE A 4 17.42 25.63 52.26
N LYS A 5 18.59 25.21 51.75
CA LYS A 5 19.09 25.52 50.42
C LYS A 5 18.79 24.38 49.45
N LYS A 6 18.46 24.78 48.22
CA LYS A 6 18.62 24.11 46.91
C LYS A 6 18.97 22.62 46.89
N ILE A 7 18.14 21.85 46.18
CA ILE A 7 18.60 20.74 45.35
C ILE A 7 18.20 21.08 43.92
N ALA A 8 19.19 21.48 43.13
CA ALA A 8 19.13 21.42 41.68
C ALA A 8 19.32 19.96 41.30
N THR A 9 18.43 19.39 40.48
CA THR A 9 18.68 18.18 39.67
C THR A 9 17.53 18.00 38.67
N TYR A 10 17.89 18.09 37.40
CA TYR A 10 17.27 17.42 36.24
C TYR A 10 15.80 17.70 35.88
N ALA A 11 15.63 18.46 34.79
CA ALA A 11 14.68 18.12 33.73
C ALA A 11 15.15 18.75 32.40
N ALA A 12 16.31 18.28 31.91
CA ALA A 12 16.63 18.34 30.49
C ALA A 12 16.11 17.04 29.86
N VAL A 13 14.87 17.05 29.38
CA VAL A 13 14.24 16.01 28.54
C VAL A 13 13.17 16.77 27.73
N GLY A 14 13.33 17.10 26.45
CA GLY A 14 14.12 16.42 25.43
C GLY A 14 13.47 15.08 25.11
N GLY A 15 12.38 15.07 24.35
CA GLY A 15 11.88 13.81 23.79
C GLY A 15 10.40 13.80 23.48
N PHE A 16 10.08 13.79 22.19
CA PHE A 16 8.99 12.96 21.70
C PHE A 16 9.22 11.54 22.25
N GLY A 17 8.34 11.06 23.12
CA GLY A 17 8.38 9.69 23.65
C GLY A 17 6.94 9.22 23.86
N ALA A 18 6.38 8.46 22.92
CA ALA A 18 6.47 7.00 22.84
C ALA A 18 5.46 6.33 23.79
N ILE A 19 4.24 6.10 23.29
CA ILE A 19 3.33 5.11 23.86
C ILE A 19 3.80 3.75 23.33
N VAL A 20 4.44 2.98 24.21
CA VAL A 20 4.68 1.55 24.01
C VAL A 20 3.54 0.81 24.70
N MET A 21 2.70 0.15 23.90
CA MET A 21 1.90 -0.99 24.35
C MET A 21 2.22 -2.20 23.47
N ALA A 22 2.37 -3.31 24.17
CA ALA A 22 3.11 -4.50 23.80
C ALA A 22 2.39 -5.43 22.82
N GLY A 23 3.19 -6.19 22.07
CA GLY A 23 2.84 -7.56 21.68
C GLY A 23 3.00 -7.88 20.20
N LEU A 24 4.14 -8.50 19.86
CA LEU A 24 4.50 -9.19 18.61
C LEU A 24 5.07 -8.32 17.46
N ALA A 25 6.42 -8.30 17.44
CA ALA A 25 7.30 -8.19 16.27
C ALA A 25 7.00 -7.10 15.21
N GLY A 26 7.74 -5.98 15.29
CA GLY A 26 7.93 -5.08 14.15
C GLY A 26 7.86 -3.58 14.47
N CYS A 27 8.80 -3.07 15.26
CA CYS A 27 9.10 -1.64 15.38
C CYS A 27 10.22 -1.33 14.37
N GLY A 28 10.21 -0.32 13.50
CA GLY A 28 9.22 0.70 13.22
C GLY A 28 9.71 1.61 12.09
N SER A 29 8.77 2.17 11.33
CA SER A 29 8.80 3.53 10.78
C SER A 29 7.50 3.75 10.01
N ASN A 30 6.67 4.68 10.49
CA ASN A 30 5.57 5.27 9.74
C ASN A 30 6.14 6.07 8.56
N ASN A 31 6.50 5.36 7.49
CA ASN A 31 6.70 5.86 6.11
C ASN A 31 7.01 4.67 5.16
N GLY A 32 6.21 3.60 5.21
CA GLY A 32 6.34 2.43 4.35
C GLY A 32 4.99 1.75 4.21
N GLY A 33 4.38 1.92 3.04
CA GLY A 33 2.95 1.78 2.78
C GLY A 33 2.37 0.37 2.93
N ASP A 34 1.07 0.35 3.14
CA ASP A 34 0.20 -0.81 3.24
C ASP A 34 0.15 -1.65 1.94
N GLU A 35 1.23 -2.32 1.57
CA GLU A 35 1.23 -3.35 0.53
C GLU A 35 0.30 -4.52 0.89
N ASN A 36 0.12 -4.75 2.20
CA ASN A 36 -0.93 -5.63 2.72
C ASN A 36 -2.33 -5.17 2.30
N ALA A 37 -2.59 -3.87 2.26
CA ALA A 37 -3.90 -3.37 1.80
C ALA A 37 -4.08 -3.56 0.30
N LEU A 38 -3.04 -3.35 -0.53
CA LEU A 38 -3.09 -3.66 -1.96
C LEU A 38 -3.52 -5.12 -2.17
N ASN A 39 -2.82 -6.07 -1.55
CA ASN A 39 -3.09 -7.49 -1.76
C ASN A 39 -4.43 -7.92 -1.15
N GLU A 40 -4.73 -7.52 0.09
CA GLU A 40 -5.92 -7.96 0.81
C GLU A 40 -7.21 -7.36 0.23
N VAL A 41 -7.18 -6.09 -0.20
CA VAL A 41 -8.35 -5.44 -0.81
C VAL A 41 -8.53 -5.89 -2.25
N ALA A 42 -7.44 -6.05 -3.02
CA ALA A 42 -7.54 -6.60 -4.37
C ALA A 42 -8.19 -7.98 -4.36
N GLN A 43 -7.75 -8.87 -3.46
CA GLN A 43 -8.37 -10.20 -3.32
C GLN A 43 -9.86 -10.17 -2.99
N LYS A 44 -10.33 -9.17 -2.25
CA LYS A 44 -11.74 -9.06 -1.83
C LYS A 44 -12.62 -8.33 -2.84
N ASN A 45 -12.11 -7.28 -3.47
CA ASN A 45 -12.92 -6.38 -4.26
C ASN A 45 -12.63 -6.51 -5.76
N GLY A 46 -11.40 -6.78 -6.17
CA GLY A 46 -10.96 -6.65 -7.55
C GLY A 46 -9.99 -5.49 -7.75
N ALA A 47 -9.31 -5.49 -8.90
CA ALA A 47 -8.37 -4.43 -9.28
C ALA A 47 -8.53 -4.04 -10.74
N PHE A 48 -8.61 -2.74 -11.02
CA PHE A 48 -8.51 -2.21 -12.37
C PHE A 48 -7.07 -1.73 -12.58
N VAL A 49 -6.38 -2.32 -13.55
CA VAL A 49 -4.96 -2.07 -13.81
C VAL A 49 -4.79 -1.59 -15.23
N ILE A 50 -4.07 -0.48 -15.41
CA ILE A 50 -3.64 0.02 -16.70
C ILE A 50 -2.14 -0.21 -16.81
N ILE A 51 -1.73 -0.99 -17.80
CA ILE A 51 -0.34 -1.32 -18.10
C ILE A 51 0.02 -0.65 -19.43
N GLU A 52 1.17 0.01 -19.47
CA GLU A 52 1.69 0.66 -20.68
C GLU A 52 2.98 -0.03 -21.15
N GLU A 53 3.07 -0.28 -22.44
CA GLU A 53 4.31 -0.72 -23.10
C GLU A 53 5.26 0.47 -23.25
N SER A 54 6.30 0.52 -22.42
CA SER A 54 7.29 1.61 -22.40
C SER A 54 8.37 1.46 -23.48
N ALA A 55 8.68 0.21 -23.85
CA ALA A 55 9.57 -0.16 -24.94
C ALA A 55 9.14 -1.55 -25.45
N PRO A 56 9.58 -2.00 -26.65
CA PRO A 56 9.18 -3.29 -27.20
C PRO A 56 9.41 -4.43 -26.19
N GLY A 57 8.32 -5.05 -25.72
CA GLY A 57 8.37 -6.14 -24.74
C GLY A 57 8.65 -5.74 -23.28
N VAL A 58 8.67 -4.44 -22.98
CA VAL A 58 8.87 -3.89 -21.62
C VAL A 58 7.65 -3.10 -21.18
N TYR A 59 7.06 -3.55 -20.08
CA TYR A 59 5.77 -3.06 -19.61
C TYR A 59 5.86 -2.46 -18.21
N LYS A 60 5.13 -1.35 -18.00
CA LYS A 60 5.03 -0.68 -16.71
C LYS A 60 3.58 -0.42 -16.33
N ILE A 61 3.29 -0.43 -15.03
CA ILE A 61 1.97 -0.09 -14.50
C ILE A 61 1.82 1.42 -14.60
N LEU A 62 0.89 1.88 -15.43
CA LEU A 62 0.59 3.30 -15.60
C LEU A 62 -0.21 3.79 -14.39
N GLU A 63 -1.34 3.13 -14.12
CA GLU A 63 -2.23 3.42 -13.00
C GLU A 63 -2.95 2.15 -12.54
N GLU A 64 -3.41 2.18 -11.29
CA GLU A 64 -4.08 1.05 -10.67
C GLU A 64 -5.02 1.50 -9.56
N TYR A 65 -6.20 0.90 -9.52
CA TYR A 65 -7.26 1.25 -8.58
C TYR A 65 -8.03 0.01 -8.10
N PRO A 66 -8.61 0.04 -6.89
CA PRO A 66 -9.58 -0.97 -6.48
C PRO A 66 -10.82 -0.88 -7.37
N SER A 67 -11.32 -2.04 -7.80
CA SER A 67 -12.52 -2.19 -8.63
C SER A 67 -13.39 -3.29 -8.05
N THR A 68 -14.62 -3.49 -8.55
CA THR A 68 -15.48 -4.63 -8.21
C THR A 68 -15.15 -5.88 -9.03
N GLU A 69 -14.44 -5.69 -10.13
CA GLU A 69 -13.98 -6.75 -11.02
C GLU A 69 -12.51 -6.53 -11.36
N THR A 70 -11.79 -7.62 -11.62
CA THR A 70 -10.40 -7.54 -12.05
C THR A 70 -10.34 -7.34 -13.55
N ARG A 71 -9.78 -6.20 -13.99
CA ARG A 71 -9.63 -5.89 -15.41
C ARG A 71 -8.24 -5.31 -15.66
N VAL A 72 -7.61 -5.79 -16.72
CA VAL A 72 -6.29 -5.34 -17.14
C VAL A 72 -6.41 -4.69 -18.52
N VAL A 73 -6.04 -3.42 -18.60
CA VAL A 73 -5.97 -2.66 -19.85
C VAL A 73 -4.51 -2.55 -20.25
N LEU A 74 -4.21 -2.95 -21.48
CA LEU A 74 -2.91 -2.75 -22.09
C LEU A 74 -2.97 -1.54 -23.02
N LYS A 75 -2.10 -0.58 -22.77
CA LYS A 75 -1.79 0.53 -23.67
C LYS A 75 -0.50 0.22 -24.42
N ASP A 76 -0.60 0.09 -25.74
CA ASP A 76 0.56 -0.20 -26.59
C ASP A 76 1.47 1.04 -26.75
N ILE A 77 2.61 0.85 -27.43
CA ILE A 77 3.56 1.92 -27.74
C ILE A 77 2.97 3.00 -28.68
N ASN A 78 1.91 2.68 -29.42
CA ASN A 78 1.20 3.60 -30.32
C ASN A 78 0.12 4.41 -29.57
N GLY A 79 -0.13 4.10 -28.29
CA GLY A 79 -1.18 4.72 -27.48
C GLY A 79 -2.56 4.07 -27.61
N THR A 80 -2.68 2.94 -28.31
CA THR A 80 -3.93 2.16 -28.42
C THR A 80 -4.16 1.39 -27.13
N GLU A 81 -5.36 1.52 -26.58
CA GLU A 81 -5.77 0.80 -25.37
C GLU A 81 -6.66 -0.39 -25.73
N ARG A 82 -6.35 -1.55 -25.16
CA ARG A 82 -7.18 -2.76 -25.27
C ARG A 82 -7.30 -3.46 -23.93
N VAL A 83 -8.48 -4.02 -23.66
CA VAL A 83 -8.69 -4.88 -22.50
C VAL A 83 -8.17 -6.28 -22.82
N LEU A 84 -7.37 -6.86 -21.91
CA LEU A 84 -6.90 -8.23 -22.05
C LEU A 84 -8.02 -9.21 -21.70
N SER A 85 -8.17 -10.26 -22.52
CA SER A 85 -9.08 -11.36 -22.21
C SER A 85 -8.52 -12.25 -21.11
N LYS A 86 -9.41 -13.02 -20.45
CA LYS A 86 -9.00 -13.97 -19.41
C LYS A 86 -7.99 -15.00 -19.92
N ASP A 87 -8.22 -15.56 -21.11
CA ASP A 87 -7.33 -16.55 -21.71
C ASP A 87 -5.94 -15.99 -22.03
N GLU A 88 -5.86 -14.72 -22.46
CA GLU A 88 -4.58 -14.04 -22.67
C GLU A 88 -3.84 -13.84 -21.35
N ILE A 89 -4.54 -13.37 -20.31
CA ILE A 89 -3.94 -13.18 -19.00
C ILE A 89 -3.44 -14.51 -18.44
N ASP A 90 -4.24 -15.58 -18.50
CA ASP A 90 -3.87 -16.89 -17.98
C ASP A 90 -2.63 -17.45 -18.70
N LYS A 91 -2.52 -17.27 -20.02
CA LYS A 91 -1.30 -17.62 -20.79
C LYS A 91 -0.08 -16.82 -20.36
N LEU A 92 -0.22 -15.51 -20.19
CA LEU A 92 0.85 -14.62 -19.76
C LEU A 92 1.33 -14.96 -18.35
N LEU A 93 0.41 -15.30 -17.44
CA LEU A 93 0.73 -15.71 -16.07
C LEU A 93 1.40 -17.09 -16.04
N ALA A 94 0.94 -18.04 -16.85
CA ALA A 94 1.60 -19.34 -16.97
C ALA A 94 3.05 -19.21 -17.46
N GLN A 95 3.27 -18.35 -18.47
CA GLN A 95 4.61 -18.06 -18.98
C GLN A 95 5.49 -17.36 -17.92
N ALA A 96 4.94 -16.36 -17.24
CA ALA A 96 5.65 -15.67 -16.16
C ALA A 96 6.00 -16.63 -15.01
N ASN A 97 5.10 -17.53 -14.64
CA ASN A 97 5.38 -18.55 -13.63
C ASN A 97 6.49 -19.50 -14.05
N ALA A 98 6.49 -19.98 -15.30
CA ALA A 98 7.57 -20.81 -15.80
C ALA A 98 8.93 -20.07 -15.70
N ASN A 99 8.95 -18.76 -15.97
CA ASN A 99 10.16 -17.95 -15.78
C ASN A 99 10.56 -17.81 -14.30
N ILE A 100 9.59 -17.69 -13.39
CA ILE A 100 9.84 -17.64 -11.94
C ILE A 100 10.40 -18.98 -11.45
N ASP A 101 9.80 -20.11 -11.84
CA ASP A 101 10.24 -21.45 -11.47
C ASP A 101 11.63 -21.78 -12.06
N ASN A 102 11.93 -21.28 -13.26
CA ASN A 102 13.25 -21.40 -13.88
C ASN A 102 14.30 -20.39 -13.34
N GLY A 103 13.90 -19.48 -12.43
CA GLY A 103 14.78 -18.43 -11.90
C GLY A 103 15.19 -17.36 -12.92
N THR A 104 14.53 -17.32 -14.08
CA THR A 104 14.81 -16.36 -15.17
C THR A 104 13.95 -15.11 -15.11
N SER A 105 12.93 -15.07 -14.24
CA SER A 105 12.04 -13.92 -14.09
C SER A 105 12.75 -12.69 -13.56
N ASN A 106 12.43 -11.52 -14.12
CA ASN A 106 12.95 -10.25 -13.65
C ASN A 106 12.20 -9.74 -12.39
N LEU A 107 11.11 -10.39 -11.98
CA LEU A 107 10.36 -10.07 -10.75
C LEU A 107 11.09 -10.44 -9.46
N THR A 108 11.79 -11.57 -9.47
CA THR A 108 12.32 -12.19 -8.24
C THR A 108 13.84 -12.16 -8.13
N LYS A 109 14.54 -11.72 -9.17
CA LYS A 109 16.01 -11.65 -9.19
C LYS A 109 16.55 -10.62 -8.20
N THR A 110 17.51 -11.04 -7.37
CA THR A 110 18.34 -10.19 -6.51
C THR A 110 19.34 -9.41 -7.37
N SER A 111 19.25 -8.09 -7.35
CA SER A 111 20.34 -7.09 -7.44
C SER A 111 21.66 -7.43 -8.18
N ASP A 112 21.61 -8.02 -9.35
CA ASP A 112 22.46 -7.56 -10.46
C ASP A 112 21.63 -6.54 -11.26
N ALA A 113 21.30 -5.42 -10.59
CA ALA A 113 20.50 -4.33 -11.15
C ALA A 113 21.13 -3.72 -12.42
N GLN A 114 22.41 -4.03 -12.67
CA GLN A 114 23.15 -3.64 -13.87
C GLN A 114 23.00 -4.65 -15.04
N LEU A 115 22.48 -5.86 -14.78
CA LEU A 115 22.29 -6.93 -15.77
C LEU A 115 20.83 -7.26 -16.09
N SER A 116 19.85 -6.77 -15.31
CA SER A 116 18.43 -6.73 -15.73
C SER A 116 18.21 -5.62 -16.76
N SER A 117 18.82 -5.75 -17.94
CA SER A 117 18.71 -4.76 -19.02
C SER A 117 17.41 -4.86 -19.82
N GLY A 118 16.60 -5.89 -19.58
CA GLY A 118 15.24 -6.02 -20.12
C GLY A 118 14.26 -5.83 -18.99
N GLY A 119 13.35 -4.86 -19.08
CA GLY A 119 12.34 -4.62 -18.05
C GLY A 119 11.35 -5.78 -17.89
N LEU A 120 10.24 -5.54 -17.20
CA LEU A 120 9.24 -6.57 -16.92
C LEU A 120 8.45 -6.93 -18.18
N SER A 121 8.22 -8.22 -18.38
CA SER A 121 7.25 -8.73 -19.37
C SER A 121 5.82 -8.46 -18.91
N LEU A 122 4.84 -8.52 -19.83
CA LEU A 122 3.45 -8.18 -19.51
C LEU A 122 2.88 -9.05 -18.39
N GLY A 123 3.14 -10.37 -18.41
CA GLY A 123 2.70 -11.28 -17.35
C GLY A 123 3.36 -10.97 -16.00
N GLU A 124 4.64 -10.59 -16.02
CA GLU A 124 5.35 -10.16 -14.82
C GLU A 124 4.80 -8.83 -14.27
N THR A 125 4.51 -7.87 -15.13
CA THR A 125 3.90 -6.59 -14.74
C THR A 125 2.49 -6.81 -14.17
N ILE A 126 1.71 -7.74 -14.71
CA ILE A 126 0.42 -8.15 -14.11
C ILE A 126 0.66 -8.75 -12.73
N LEU A 127 1.67 -9.61 -12.53
CA LEU A 127 1.97 -10.19 -11.21
C LEU A 127 2.46 -9.17 -10.19
N ALA A 128 3.23 -8.17 -10.62
CA ALA A 128 3.64 -7.05 -9.77
C ALA A 128 2.45 -6.15 -9.38
N SER A 129 1.41 -6.09 -10.21
CA SER A 129 0.20 -5.32 -9.93
C SER A 129 -0.67 -5.98 -8.84
N ALA A 130 -1.62 -5.24 -8.29
CA ALA A 130 -2.68 -5.75 -7.42
C ALA A 130 -3.55 -6.82 -8.11
N ALA A 131 -3.69 -6.81 -9.44
CA ALA A 131 -4.32 -7.92 -10.16
C ALA A 131 -3.54 -9.23 -10.01
N GLY A 132 -2.21 -9.16 -9.81
CA GLY A 132 -1.36 -10.30 -9.48
C GLY A 132 -1.76 -11.01 -8.19
N ALA A 133 -2.24 -10.27 -7.19
CA ALA A 133 -2.74 -10.86 -5.94
C ALA A 133 -4.01 -11.71 -6.12
N ILE A 134 -4.78 -11.43 -7.17
CA ILE A 134 -6.05 -12.09 -7.49
C ILE A 134 -5.79 -13.23 -8.48
N LEU A 135 -5.23 -12.88 -9.63
CA LEU A 135 -5.04 -13.77 -10.78
C LEU A 135 -3.83 -14.70 -10.58
N GLY A 136 -2.79 -14.20 -9.92
CA GLY A 136 -1.60 -14.95 -9.54
C GLY A 136 -1.66 -15.49 -8.11
N SER A 137 -2.85 -15.62 -7.51
CA SER A 137 -3.02 -16.14 -6.14
C SER A 137 -2.30 -17.48 -5.91
N TRP A 138 -2.23 -18.32 -6.95
CA TRP A 138 -1.49 -19.58 -6.95
C TRP A 138 0.05 -19.42 -6.94
N ILE A 139 0.58 -18.30 -7.45
CA ILE A 139 2.00 -17.93 -7.41
C ILE A 139 2.32 -17.09 -6.16
N GLY A 140 1.30 -16.46 -5.57
CA GLY A 140 1.44 -15.45 -4.52
C GLY A 140 2.27 -15.88 -3.32
N SER A 141 2.18 -17.15 -2.89
CA SER A 141 2.97 -17.68 -1.77
C SER A 141 4.49 -17.63 -2.04
N LYS A 142 4.91 -17.75 -3.29
CA LYS A 142 6.32 -17.67 -3.70
C LYS A 142 6.79 -16.24 -3.89
N LEU A 143 5.93 -15.37 -4.41
CA LEU A 143 6.26 -14.00 -4.78
C LEU A 143 6.13 -13.02 -3.63
N PHE A 144 5.00 -13.02 -2.91
CA PHE A 144 4.70 -11.97 -1.94
C PHE A 144 5.53 -12.06 -0.66
N GLY A 145 6.10 -13.24 -0.36
CA GLY A 145 7.08 -13.41 0.71
C GLY A 145 8.50 -12.99 0.33
N ASN A 146 8.77 -12.66 -0.94
CA ASN A 146 10.11 -12.33 -1.43
C ASN A 146 10.38 -10.81 -1.33
N GLN A 147 11.47 -10.43 -0.67
CA GLN A 147 11.89 -9.04 -0.53
C GLN A 147 12.23 -8.38 -1.89
N ASN A 148 12.81 -9.13 -2.82
CA ASN A 148 13.11 -8.62 -4.17
C ASN A 148 11.84 -8.27 -4.92
N PHE A 149 10.79 -9.07 -4.75
CA PHE A 149 9.52 -8.83 -5.40
C PHE A 149 8.90 -7.50 -4.93
N GLN A 150 8.98 -7.18 -3.64
CA GLN A 150 8.47 -5.91 -3.11
C GLN A 150 9.22 -4.71 -3.69
N ALA A 151 10.56 -4.78 -3.76
CA ALA A 151 11.36 -3.74 -4.40
C ALA A 151 11.04 -3.59 -5.90
N THR A 152 10.91 -4.71 -6.62
CA THR A 152 10.58 -4.72 -8.05
C THR A 152 9.17 -4.19 -8.30
N ARG A 153 8.20 -4.51 -7.43
CA ARG A 153 6.83 -4.03 -7.52
C ARG A 153 6.75 -2.51 -7.57
N GLN A 154 7.45 -1.83 -6.66
CA GLN A 154 7.51 -0.37 -6.65
C GLN A 154 8.11 0.19 -7.95
N ASN A 155 9.15 -0.47 -8.48
CA ASN A 155 9.80 -0.12 -9.74
C ASN A 155 8.99 -0.50 -11.00
N SER A 156 7.96 -1.33 -10.84
CA SER A 156 7.08 -1.77 -11.93
C SER A 156 6.16 -0.65 -12.39
N TYR A 157 5.91 0.34 -11.54
CA TYR A 157 5.09 1.50 -11.88
C TYR A 157 5.88 2.47 -12.75
N LYS A 158 5.20 3.10 -13.71
CA LYS A 158 5.79 4.12 -14.59
C LYS A 158 6.26 5.33 -13.78
N ASN A 159 5.50 5.70 -12.75
CA ASN A 159 5.79 6.84 -11.88
C ASN A 159 5.66 6.42 -10.40
N PRO A 160 6.55 6.87 -9.50
CA PRO A 160 6.42 6.61 -8.06
C PRO A 160 5.10 7.11 -7.48
N SER A 161 4.59 8.24 -7.97
CA SER A 161 3.30 8.78 -7.54
C SER A 161 2.12 7.89 -7.92
N ALA A 162 2.19 7.12 -9.02
CA ALA A 162 1.12 6.19 -9.39
C ALA A 162 1.04 5.03 -8.39
N TYR A 163 2.20 4.54 -7.92
CA TYR A 163 2.25 3.55 -6.85
C TYR A 163 1.64 4.08 -5.55
N THR A 164 2.05 5.26 -5.09
CA THR A 164 1.48 5.88 -3.87
C THR A 164 -0.03 6.06 -3.99
N ARG A 165 -0.52 6.58 -5.13
CA ARG A 165 -1.97 6.72 -5.38
C ARG A 165 -2.70 5.38 -5.37
N SER A 166 -2.10 4.32 -5.91
CA SER A 166 -2.65 2.97 -5.85
C SER A 166 -2.79 2.55 -4.39
N VAL A 167 -1.69 2.53 -3.63
CA VAL A 167 -1.67 2.15 -2.20
C VAL A 167 -2.73 2.92 -1.40
N ASP A 168 -2.79 4.25 -1.57
CA ASP A 168 -3.77 5.10 -0.89
C ASP A 168 -5.21 4.75 -1.27
N SER A 169 -5.47 4.44 -2.54
CA SER A 169 -6.81 4.06 -3.02
C SER A 169 -7.26 2.73 -2.43
N PHE A 170 -6.39 1.72 -2.41
CA PHE A 170 -6.69 0.44 -1.78
C PHE A 170 -6.82 0.57 -0.26
N ASN A 171 -5.99 1.39 0.39
CA ASN A 171 -6.14 1.72 1.81
C ASN A 171 -7.48 2.35 2.15
N LYS A 172 -7.90 3.34 1.36
CA LYS A 172 -9.21 3.98 1.53
C LYS A 172 -10.33 2.96 1.37
N GLN A 173 -10.21 2.06 0.41
CA GLN A 173 -11.17 0.97 0.21
C GLN A 173 -11.15 -0.04 1.38
N LYS A 174 -9.97 -0.37 1.95
CA LYS A 174 -9.85 -1.19 3.17
C LYS A 174 -10.58 -0.54 4.33
N ALA A 175 -10.38 0.76 4.52
CA ALA A 175 -11.04 1.55 5.55
C ALA A 175 -12.56 1.59 5.33
N ALA A 176 -13.03 1.80 4.10
CA ALA A 176 -14.45 1.76 3.76
C ALA A 176 -15.09 0.39 4.05
N ASN A 177 -14.42 -0.70 3.65
CA ASN A 177 -14.84 -2.07 3.95
C ASN A 177 -14.89 -2.37 5.46
N SER A 178 -14.00 -1.75 6.24
CA SER A 178 -13.93 -1.91 7.69
C SER A 178 -14.96 -1.03 8.41
N ALA A 179 -15.21 0.18 7.90
CA ALA A 179 -16.22 1.12 8.40
C ALA A 179 -17.65 0.63 8.13
N ALA A 180 -17.89 -0.06 7.00
CA ALA A 180 -19.14 -0.76 6.74
C ALA A 180 -19.45 -1.85 7.79
N ARG A 181 -18.42 -2.40 8.47
CA ARG A 181 -18.58 -3.32 9.60
C ARG A 181 -18.71 -2.63 10.95
N SER A 182 -18.44 -1.32 11.04
CA SER A 182 -18.50 -0.55 12.28
C SER A 182 -19.71 0.40 12.37
N SER A 183 -20.79 0.16 11.64
CA SER A 183 -22.03 0.95 11.73
C SER A 183 -22.75 0.87 13.09
N GLY A 184 -22.10 0.32 14.13
CA GLY A 184 -22.52 0.34 15.53
C GLY A 184 -21.82 1.39 16.41
N GLY A 185 -21.02 2.32 15.87
CA GLY A 185 -20.21 3.23 16.68
C GLY A 185 -20.28 4.70 16.26
N LYS A 186 -21.33 5.41 16.73
CA LYS A 186 -21.47 6.87 16.89
C LYS A 186 -20.40 7.77 16.23
N SER A 187 -20.79 8.39 15.11
CA SER A 187 -20.31 9.72 14.73
C SER A 187 -20.81 10.77 15.74
N GLY A 188 -19.93 11.57 16.32
CA GLY A 188 -20.35 12.65 17.21
C GLY A 188 -19.20 13.48 17.76
N PHE A 189 -18.63 14.37 16.94
CA PHE A 189 -17.79 15.48 17.42
C PHE A 189 -18.21 16.83 16.84
N PHE A 190 -19.48 16.96 16.43
CA PHE A 190 -20.08 18.25 16.13
C PHE A 190 -21.45 18.34 16.81
N GLY A 191 -21.59 19.22 17.80
CA GLY A 191 -22.89 19.75 18.22
C GLY A 191 -23.20 19.65 19.71
N GLY A 192 -23.21 20.82 20.35
CA GLY A 192 -23.85 21.07 21.65
C GLY A 192 -22.83 21.59 22.66
N GLY A 193 -22.85 22.84 23.10
CA GLY A 193 -23.84 23.90 22.99
C GLY A 193 -23.49 24.86 24.13
N SER A 194 -23.48 26.15 23.81
CA SER A 194 -23.19 27.24 24.73
C SER A 194 -24.07 27.17 25.99
N LYS A 195 -23.45 27.18 27.18
CA LYS A 195 -24.07 27.75 28.38
C LYS A 195 -23.06 28.62 29.13
N SER A 196 -23.15 29.90 28.81
CA SER A 196 -22.94 30.98 29.77
C SER A 196 -23.79 30.71 31.02
N SER A 197 -23.18 30.75 32.20
CA SER A 197 -23.88 31.05 33.44
C SER A 197 -23.04 32.06 34.22
N SER A 198 -23.32 33.33 33.95
CA SER A 198 -23.12 34.41 34.89
C SER A 198 -23.99 34.18 36.13
N SER A 199 -23.39 34.17 37.32
CA SER A 199 -24.08 34.58 38.56
C SER A 199 -23.13 35.40 39.42
N SER A 200 -23.55 36.63 39.67
CA SER A 200 -22.94 37.68 40.47
C SER A 200 -23.03 37.42 41.99
N SER A 201 -22.00 37.92 42.69
CA SER A 201 -21.98 38.54 44.04
C SER A 201 -22.60 37.82 45.25
N SER A 202 -21.82 37.68 46.33
CA SER A 202 -22.08 38.48 47.55
C SER A 202 -20.91 38.49 48.55
N PHE A 203 -21.01 39.46 49.44
CA PHE A 203 -20.09 40.07 50.38
C PHE A 203 -20.14 39.38 51.76
N GLY A 204 -19.03 39.40 52.52
CA GLY A 204 -19.04 39.34 53.99
C GLY A 204 -18.70 37.99 54.65
N GLY A 205 -17.66 38.00 55.50
CA GLY A 205 -17.25 36.91 56.39
C GLY A 205 -15.77 36.97 56.72
#